data_AF-A0A830CCH9-F1
#
_entry.id   AF-A0A830CCH9-F1
#
_cell.length_a   1.000
_cell.length_b   1.000
_cell.length_c   1.000
_cell.angle_alpha   90.00
_cell.angle_beta   90.00
_cell.angle_gamma   90.00
#
_symmetry.space_group_name_H-M   'P 1'
#
loop_
_entity.id
_entity.type
_entity.pdbx_description
1 polymer ?
#
loop_
_entity_poly.entity_id
_entity_poly.type
_entity_poly.pdbx_seq_one_letter_code
_entity_poly.pdbx_strand_id
1 'polypeptide(L)'
;MKSKARISTTMKKKKEKRRNTVHQKTLFPLILAALYSKPRIRRTLIKKCLSKVSISLPHVELSPILALLPSLLKSNCAEIVCKSAEIIGAASLASFEMNEKIALEDEIVKRLISLFRSSEREIAIASCNAVLDLSTTFVGQQRLLEFSAIENLIFCFIQECKSSIVYPDMTLLEKDEYLILLLQGVIALINSCSIEQLQHIPLELSDKFSILLKRIWKQAHFYPEEEFCIKIASDELNILQVIKDIKNNLGYRIIYHQDIRVVKTESGEKEELHYFQKQSNSSCSLDPPIFSVNDLSNCEIAFKEGYSIALRGIEFRDQNIAAIADGLASIFGQPSVGVNMYMTPSNSQGLARHSDDHCVFVCQIMGAKRWKVFRRPDFKLPRLYESCDSLRDLEEDKSAKFDGCQEFVLKEGDVLYIPRGCPHEAVTDNMLQFNSVACSPHLASLMLLHIAIELIGPHDLRFRKACLVGAMPLSSETRDWLCENQKTTCGYLISTVISECKFSDTFEHLKAALEINVDPLEHLRWIKCLEEEEEIDRSESLRISWPDVRDVFDVLSRNMDIAEAAFVQVKSRFCREVEFEDVKRYYQVLLEKYRKVRKQYANGMLALHSALRDEHEFSS
;
A
#
# COMPACT_ATOMS: atom_id res chain seq x y z
N MET A 1 -28.26 -20.86 -36.04
CA MET A 1 -28.48 -19.46 -35.60
C MET A 1 -27.23 -18.75 -35.05
N LYS A 2 -26.17 -19.45 -34.60
CA LYS A 2 -24.93 -18.82 -34.08
C LYS A 2 -24.01 -18.17 -35.14
N SER A 3 -24.12 -18.53 -36.43
CA SER A 3 -23.31 -17.92 -37.52
C SER A 3 -23.80 -16.53 -37.95
N LYS A 4 -25.13 -16.30 -38.01
CA LYS A 4 -25.72 -15.00 -38.37
C LYS A 4 -25.45 -13.90 -37.32
N ALA A 5 -25.37 -14.27 -36.03
CA ALA A 5 -25.06 -13.34 -34.95
C ALA A 5 -23.60 -12.83 -34.99
N ARG A 6 -22.64 -13.71 -35.32
CA ARG A 6 -21.22 -13.32 -35.52
C ARG A 6 -21.03 -12.43 -36.75
N ILE A 7 -21.76 -12.69 -37.84
CA ILE A 7 -21.68 -11.86 -39.06
C ILE A 7 -22.28 -10.47 -38.83
N SER A 8 -23.41 -10.36 -38.12
CA SER A 8 -24.08 -9.10 -37.75
C SER A 8 -23.18 -8.19 -36.89
N THR A 9 -22.54 -8.75 -35.87
CA THR A 9 -21.61 -8.01 -34.98
C THR A 9 -20.34 -7.57 -35.71
N THR A 10 -19.82 -8.41 -36.61
CA THR A 10 -18.64 -8.05 -37.43
C THR A 10 -18.97 -6.96 -38.47
N MET A 11 -20.18 -6.98 -39.05
CA MET A 11 -20.64 -5.92 -39.95
C MET A 11 -20.93 -4.60 -39.21
N LYS A 12 -21.49 -4.64 -37.99
CA LYS A 12 -21.63 -3.45 -37.14
C LYS A 12 -20.27 -2.81 -36.83
N LYS A 13 -19.29 -3.61 -36.36
CA LYS A 13 -17.91 -3.14 -36.11
C LYS A 13 -17.24 -2.57 -37.37
N LYS A 14 -17.42 -3.18 -38.55
CA LYS A 14 -16.89 -2.65 -39.83
C LYS A 14 -17.57 -1.33 -40.24
N LYS A 15 -18.88 -1.18 -40.01
CA LYS A 15 -19.66 0.01 -40.37
C LYS A 15 -19.35 1.20 -39.45
N GLU A 16 -19.09 0.93 -38.18
CA GLU A 16 -18.66 1.89 -37.16
C GLU A 16 -17.21 2.36 -37.41
N LYS A 17 -16.30 1.42 -37.72
CA LYS A 17 -14.93 1.73 -38.14
C LYS A 17 -14.87 2.57 -39.44
N ARG A 18 -15.80 2.32 -40.39
CA ARG A 18 -15.98 3.14 -41.61
C ARG A 18 -16.57 4.53 -41.34
N ARG A 19 -17.51 4.68 -40.40
CA ARG A 19 -18.07 5.99 -40.03
C ARG A 19 -17.04 6.88 -39.34
N ASN A 20 -16.24 6.32 -38.44
CA ASN A 20 -15.18 7.06 -37.74
C ASN A 20 -14.08 7.54 -38.71
N THR A 21 -13.66 6.70 -39.65
CA THR A 21 -12.67 7.09 -40.69
C THR A 21 -13.17 8.16 -41.66
N VAL A 22 -14.47 8.20 -41.98
CA VAL A 22 -15.06 9.24 -42.84
C VAL A 22 -15.22 10.59 -42.09
N HIS A 23 -15.51 10.58 -40.80
CA HIS A 23 -15.53 11.80 -39.98
C HIS A 23 -14.13 12.37 -39.73
N GLN A 24 -13.12 11.53 -39.55
CA GLN A 24 -11.73 11.97 -39.34
C GLN A 24 -11.15 12.71 -40.54
N LYS A 25 -11.41 12.23 -41.77
CA LYS A 25 -10.93 12.87 -43.01
C LYS A 25 -11.54 14.24 -43.30
N THR A 26 -12.64 14.62 -42.65
CA THR A 26 -13.32 15.90 -42.88
C THR A 26 -13.04 16.94 -41.78
N LEU A 27 -12.70 16.54 -40.56
CA LEU A 27 -12.51 17.47 -39.43
C LEU A 27 -11.29 18.39 -39.61
N PHE A 28 -10.12 17.86 -39.97
CA PHE A 28 -8.91 18.68 -40.17
C PHE A 28 -9.09 19.73 -41.29
N PRO A 29 -9.53 19.37 -42.52
CA PRO A 29 -9.78 20.36 -43.57
C PRO A 29 -10.85 21.40 -43.20
N LEU A 30 -11.87 21.02 -42.43
CA LEU A 30 -12.90 21.94 -41.97
C LEU A 30 -12.37 22.94 -40.94
N ILE A 31 -11.56 22.51 -39.96
CA ILE A 31 -10.93 23.41 -38.98
C ILE A 31 -9.95 24.34 -39.69
N LEU A 32 -9.13 23.81 -40.61
CA LEU A 32 -8.21 24.60 -41.41
C LEU A 32 -8.96 25.65 -42.24
N ALA A 33 -9.97 25.25 -43.02
CA ALA A 33 -10.78 26.19 -43.80
C ALA A 33 -11.47 27.24 -42.92
N ALA A 34 -11.95 26.84 -41.75
CA ALA A 34 -12.58 27.76 -40.81
C ALA A 34 -11.60 28.82 -40.27
N LEU A 35 -10.35 28.44 -39.97
CA LEU A 35 -9.30 29.36 -39.51
C LEU A 35 -9.01 30.48 -40.53
N TYR A 36 -9.17 30.21 -41.84
CA TYR A 36 -8.97 31.18 -42.92
C TYR A 36 -10.27 31.84 -43.42
N SER A 37 -11.42 31.60 -42.77
CA SER A 37 -12.74 32.12 -43.18
C SER A 37 -13.19 33.40 -42.45
N LYS A 38 -14.30 34.02 -42.91
CA LYS A 38 -14.86 35.26 -42.33
C LYS A 38 -15.25 35.11 -40.83
N PRO A 39 -15.13 36.16 -39.99
CA PRO A 39 -15.12 36.06 -38.53
C PRO A 39 -16.36 35.43 -37.87
N ARG A 40 -17.55 35.64 -38.43
CA ARG A 40 -18.83 35.20 -37.82
C ARG A 40 -19.12 33.70 -37.98
N ILE A 41 -18.70 33.08 -39.09
CA ILE A 41 -18.90 31.64 -39.37
C ILE A 41 -17.72 30.82 -38.80
N ARG A 42 -16.55 31.45 -38.69
CA ARG A 42 -15.30 30.89 -38.17
C ARG A 42 -15.46 30.27 -36.77
N ARG A 43 -16.04 30.99 -35.80
CA ARG A 43 -16.08 30.55 -34.39
C ARG A 43 -17.00 29.36 -34.15
N THR A 44 -18.22 29.41 -34.65
CA THR A 44 -19.23 28.35 -34.45
C THR A 44 -18.85 27.05 -35.13
N LEU A 45 -18.22 27.11 -36.31
CA LEU A 45 -17.76 25.93 -37.01
C LEU A 45 -16.55 25.27 -36.30
N ILE A 46 -15.57 26.07 -35.87
CA ILE A 46 -14.41 25.58 -35.10
C ILE A 46 -14.87 24.90 -33.81
N LYS A 47 -15.74 25.56 -33.03
CA LYS A 47 -16.28 24.99 -31.78
C LYS A 47 -16.93 23.62 -32.01
N LYS A 48 -17.85 23.52 -32.98
CA LYS A 48 -18.52 22.25 -33.32
C LYS A 48 -17.53 21.16 -33.75
N CYS A 49 -16.46 21.52 -34.46
CA CYS A 49 -15.44 20.56 -34.85
C CYS A 49 -14.61 20.10 -33.65
N LEU A 50 -14.18 21.01 -32.77
CA LEU A 50 -13.40 20.67 -31.57
C LEU A 50 -14.21 19.80 -30.60
N SER A 51 -15.50 20.09 -30.38
CA SER A 51 -16.36 19.22 -29.56
C SER A 51 -16.45 17.80 -30.13
N LYS A 52 -16.53 17.65 -31.46
CA LYS A 52 -16.53 16.33 -32.10
C LYS A 52 -15.18 15.61 -31.96
N VAL A 53 -14.07 16.34 -32.01
CA VAL A 53 -12.73 15.77 -31.77
C VAL A 53 -12.62 15.26 -30.33
N SER A 54 -13.02 16.07 -29.34
CA SER A 54 -13.01 15.70 -27.93
C SER A 54 -13.81 14.43 -27.65
N ILE A 55 -15.05 14.31 -28.15
CA ILE A 55 -15.90 13.12 -27.97
C ILE A 55 -15.32 11.86 -28.64
N SER A 56 -14.52 12.03 -29.68
CA SER A 56 -14.04 10.92 -30.51
C SER A 56 -12.64 10.43 -30.10
N LEU A 57 -11.98 11.07 -29.12
CA LEU A 57 -10.75 10.57 -28.50
C LEU A 57 -11.05 9.28 -27.70
N PRO A 58 -10.15 8.28 -27.70
CA PRO A 58 -8.82 8.25 -28.34
C PRO A 58 -8.85 7.76 -29.79
N HIS A 59 -10.03 7.49 -30.36
CA HIS A 59 -10.19 6.80 -31.63
C HIS A 59 -9.92 7.66 -32.88
N VAL A 60 -9.55 8.93 -32.72
CA VAL A 60 -9.23 9.89 -33.80
C VAL A 60 -7.73 10.00 -34.02
N GLU A 61 -7.31 9.93 -35.29
CA GLU A 61 -5.94 10.26 -35.69
C GLU A 61 -5.71 11.77 -35.52
N LEU A 62 -5.11 12.15 -34.39
CA LEU A 62 -4.92 13.55 -34.01
C LEU A 62 -3.77 14.24 -34.73
N SER A 63 -2.85 13.49 -35.36
CA SER A 63 -1.62 14.04 -35.95
C SER A 63 -1.84 15.25 -36.87
N PRO A 64 -2.85 15.27 -37.77
CA PRO A 64 -3.13 16.45 -38.60
C PRO A 64 -3.67 17.63 -37.77
N ILE A 65 -4.46 17.35 -36.74
CA ILE A 65 -5.08 18.37 -35.88
C ILE A 65 -4.04 19.03 -34.96
N LEU A 66 -2.99 18.30 -34.54
CA LEU A 66 -1.89 18.83 -33.74
C LEU A 66 -1.27 20.08 -34.39
N ALA A 67 -1.08 20.06 -35.71
CA ALA A 67 -0.52 21.21 -36.46
C ALA A 67 -1.38 22.49 -36.37
N LEU A 68 -2.67 22.36 -36.02
CA LEU A 68 -3.59 23.50 -35.87
C LEU A 68 -3.68 24.01 -34.44
N LEU A 69 -3.32 23.19 -33.44
CA LEU A 69 -3.46 23.51 -32.02
C LEU A 69 -2.70 24.78 -31.59
N PRO A 70 -1.45 25.05 -32.06
CA PRO A 70 -0.78 26.32 -31.76
C PRO A 70 -1.58 27.56 -32.19
N SER A 71 -2.26 27.48 -33.34
CA SER A 71 -3.08 28.59 -33.85
C SER A 71 -4.40 28.71 -33.09
N LEU A 72 -4.97 27.59 -32.64
CA LEU A 72 -6.21 27.56 -31.86
C LEU A 72 -6.01 28.05 -30.42
N LEU A 73 -4.87 27.73 -29.80
CA LEU A 73 -4.47 28.27 -28.49
C LEU A 73 -4.25 29.78 -28.51
N LYS A 74 -3.94 30.37 -29.68
CA LYS A 74 -3.79 31.82 -29.89
C LYS A 74 -5.12 32.52 -30.22
N SER A 75 -6.25 31.83 -30.17
CA SER A 75 -7.56 32.38 -30.53
C SER A 75 -8.05 33.41 -29.50
N ASN A 76 -8.63 34.52 -29.97
CA ASN A 76 -9.32 35.52 -29.13
C ASN A 76 -10.70 35.03 -28.62
N CYS A 77 -10.89 33.73 -28.41
CA CYS A 77 -12.16 33.15 -28.00
C CYS A 77 -11.89 32.09 -26.94
N ALA A 78 -12.29 32.41 -25.70
CA ALA A 78 -12.15 31.58 -24.51
C ALA A 78 -12.42 30.11 -24.76
N GLU A 79 -13.64 29.79 -25.20
CA GLU A 79 -14.08 28.42 -25.47
C GLU A 79 -13.21 27.68 -26.48
N ILE A 80 -12.66 28.36 -27.50
CA ILE A 80 -11.77 27.71 -28.48
C ILE A 80 -10.44 27.36 -27.81
N VAL A 81 -9.90 28.27 -26.98
CA VAL A 81 -8.66 28.04 -26.23
C VAL A 81 -8.85 26.93 -25.21
N CYS A 82 -9.90 26.99 -24.38
CA CYS A 82 -10.23 25.96 -23.39
C CYS A 82 -10.41 24.58 -24.05
N LYS A 83 -11.23 24.47 -25.11
CA LYS A 83 -11.41 23.20 -25.82
C LYS A 83 -10.12 22.69 -26.46
N SER A 84 -9.23 23.57 -26.90
CA SER A 84 -7.93 23.17 -27.45
C SER A 84 -7.01 22.64 -26.34
N ALA A 85 -6.95 23.30 -25.19
CA ALA A 85 -6.21 22.83 -24.02
C ALA A 85 -6.76 21.49 -23.50
N GLU A 86 -8.09 21.34 -23.40
CA GLU A 86 -8.74 20.07 -23.03
C GLU A 86 -8.40 18.94 -24.02
N ILE A 87 -8.40 19.22 -25.34
CA ILE A 87 -8.00 18.24 -26.35
C ILE A 87 -6.53 17.86 -26.17
N ILE A 88 -5.65 18.82 -25.87
CA ILE A 88 -4.24 18.55 -25.60
C ILE A 88 -4.08 17.64 -24.38
N GLY A 89 -4.74 17.96 -23.27
CA GLY A 89 -4.70 17.13 -22.06
C GLY A 89 -5.23 15.72 -22.30
N ALA A 90 -6.44 15.61 -22.86
CA ALA A 90 -7.06 14.32 -23.18
C ALA A 90 -6.24 13.48 -24.17
N ALA A 91 -5.60 14.13 -25.16
CA ALA A 91 -4.70 13.45 -26.10
C ALA A 91 -3.38 13.01 -25.44
N SER A 92 -2.87 13.79 -24.49
CA SER A 92 -1.70 13.47 -23.69
C SER A 92 -1.94 12.26 -22.78
N LEU A 93 -3.18 12.02 -22.37
CA LEU A 93 -3.58 10.83 -21.62
C LEU A 93 -3.96 9.64 -22.51
N ALA A 94 -4.20 9.86 -23.81
CA ALA A 94 -4.71 8.83 -24.71
C ALA A 94 -3.66 7.76 -25.06
N SER A 95 -2.40 8.16 -25.24
CA SER A 95 -1.27 7.23 -25.40
C SER A 95 0.06 7.94 -25.10
N PHE A 96 1.10 7.16 -24.79
CA PHE A 96 2.45 7.68 -24.56
C PHE A 96 3.01 8.37 -25.81
N GLU A 97 2.85 7.76 -27.00
CA GLU A 97 3.34 8.32 -28.27
C GLU A 97 2.65 9.63 -28.63
N MET A 98 1.37 9.79 -28.24
CA MET A 98 0.65 11.03 -28.47
C MET A 98 1.13 12.14 -27.52
N ASN A 99 1.35 11.80 -26.24
CA ASN A 99 1.93 12.72 -25.28
C ASN A 99 3.31 13.22 -25.74
N GLU A 100 4.19 12.30 -26.15
CA GLU A 100 5.52 12.63 -26.67
C GLU A 100 5.45 13.57 -27.88
N LYS A 101 4.58 13.29 -28.85
CA LYS A 101 4.35 14.18 -30.01
C LYS A 101 3.92 15.57 -29.59
N ILE A 102 3.02 15.69 -28.62
CA ILE A 102 2.54 16.98 -28.11
C ILE A 102 3.67 17.72 -27.36
N ALA A 103 4.43 17.02 -26.52
CA ALA A 103 5.52 17.58 -25.73
C ALA A 103 6.68 18.09 -26.61
N LEU A 104 6.94 17.44 -27.74
CA LEU A 104 7.96 17.85 -28.70
C LEU A 104 7.55 19.09 -29.52
N GLU A 105 6.27 19.45 -29.56
CA GLU A 105 5.78 20.68 -30.21
C GLU A 105 5.99 21.92 -29.32
N ASP A 106 7.15 22.58 -29.45
CA ASP A 106 7.55 23.81 -28.75
C ASP A 106 6.42 24.82 -28.54
N GLU A 107 5.69 25.15 -29.61
CA GLU A 107 4.67 26.18 -29.59
C GLU A 107 3.46 25.79 -28.75
N ILE A 108 3.14 24.50 -28.66
CA ILE A 108 2.04 24.02 -27.82
C ILE A 108 2.43 24.20 -26.35
N VAL A 109 3.61 23.71 -25.96
CA VAL A 109 4.08 23.74 -24.57
C VAL A 109 4.25 25.18 -24.09
N LYS A 110 4.95 26.03 -24.85
CA LYS A 110 5.13 27.47 -24.54
C LYS A 110 3.78 28.17 -24.40
N ARG A 111 2.82 27.86 -25.26
CA ARG A 111 1.49 28.50 -25.20
C ARG A 111 0.72 28.05 -23.96
N LEU A 112 0.69 26.76 -23.64
CA LEU A 112 0.05 26.28 -22.42
C LEU A 112 0.61 26.97 -21.17
N ILE A 113 1.93 27.07 -21.06
CA ILE A 113 2.59 27.76 -19.92
C ILE A 113 2.20 29.25 -19.86
N SER A 114 2.13 29.92 -21.01
CA SER A 114 1.73 31.34 -21.06
C SER A 114 0.28 31.58 -20.61
N LEU A 115 -0.60 30.59 -20.77
CA LEU A 115 -2.02 30.69 -20.45
C LEU A 115 -2.31 30.63 -18.94
N PHE A 116 -1.34 30.22 -18.10
CA PHE A 116 -1.47 30.35 -16.64
C PHE A 116 -1.72 31.80 -16.21
N ARG A 117 -1.26 32.78 -17.00
CA ARG A 117 -1.42 34.21 -16.68
C ARG A 117 -2.66 34.83 -17.32
N SER A 118 -3.57 34.01 -17.83
CA SER A 118 -4.81 34.49 -18.46
C SER A 118 -5.69 35.22 -17.44
N SER A 119 -6.25 36.37 -17.83
CA SER A 119 -7.27 37.07 -17.05
C SER A 119 -8.59 36.29 -17.00
N GLU A 120 -8.84 35.43 -17.98
CA GLU A 120 -9.98 34.53 -17.99
C GLU A 120 -9.63 33.23 -17.27
N ARG A 121 -10.29 33.00 -16.14
CA ARG A 121 -9.97 31.92 -15.20
C ARG A 121 -10.20 30.53 -15.77
N GLU A 122 -11.23 30.36 -16.61
CA GLU A 122 -11.50 29.10 -17.30
C GLU A 122 -10.33 28.66 -18.21
N ILE A 123 -9.67 29.63 -18.87
CA ILE A 123 -8.49 29.36 -19.71
C ILE A 123 -7.31 28.92 -18.83
N ALA A 124 -7.09 29.62 -17.72
CA ALA A 124 -5.99 29.31 -16.80
C ALA A 124 -6.15 27.89 -16.22
N ILE A 125 -7.36 27.54 -15.76
CA ILE A 125 -7.71 26.20 -15.26
C ILE A 125 -7.51 25.14 -16.35
N ALA A 126 -8.06 25.36 -17.55
CA ALA A 126 -7.92 24.40 -18.66
C ALA A 126 -6.46 24.19 -19.05
N SER A 127 -5.63 25.24 -19.02
CA SER A 127 -4.19 25.13 -19.29
C SER A 127 -3.42 24.40 -18.19
N CYS A 128 -3.77 24.61 -16.91
CA CYS A 128 -3.17 23.87 -15.80
C CYS A 128 -3.49 22.38 -15.88
N ASN A 129 -4.74 22.03 -16.15
CA ASN A 129 -5.16 20.64 -16.38
C ASN A 129 -4.40 20.01 -17.57
N ALA A 130 -4.30 20.72 -18.69
CA ALA A 130 -3.55 20.22 -19.85
C ALA A 130 -2.06 20.01 -19.56
N VAL A 131 -1.45 20.88 -18.74
CA VAL A 131 -0.05 20.74 -18.33
C VAL A 131 0.15 19.59 -17.36
N LEU A 132 -0.77 19.41 -16.40
CA LEU A 132 -0.78 18.25 -15.51
C LEU A 132 -0.90 16.95 -16.31
N ASP A 133 -1.81 16.89 -17.28
CA ASP A 133 -1.97 15.74 -18.17
C ASP A 133 -0.71 15.49 -19.02
N LEU A 134 -0.08 16.55 -19.54
CA LEU A 134 1.18 16.43 -20.30
C LEU A 134 2.32 15.91 -19.41
N SER A 135 2.39 16.37 -18.15
CA SER A 135 3.38 15.96 -17.15
C SER A 135 3.26 14.51 -16.67
N THR A 136 2.30 13.74 -17.16
CA THR A 136 2.17 12.30 -16.83
C THR A 136 3.27 11.44 -17.46
N THR A 137 4.02 11.97 -18.42
CA THR A 137 5.20 11.32 -19.02
C THR A 137 6.47 12.10 -18.75
N PHE A 138 7.61 11.40 -18.81
CA PHE A 138 8.92 12.01 -18.63
C PHE A 138 9.24 13.04 -19.73
N VAL A 139 8.92 12.75 -20.99
CA VAL A 139 9.14 13.71 -22.09
C VAL A 139 8.32 14.99 -21.85
N GLY A 140 7.05 14.85 -21.47
CA GLY A 140 6.21 15.98 -21.11
C GLY A 140 6.81 16.81 -19.95
N GLN A 141 7.28 16.14 -18.89
CA GLN A 141 7.94 16.80 -17.76
C GLN A 141 9.19 17.57 -18.19
N GLN A 142 10.13 16.95 -18.90
CA GLN A 142 11.38 17.63 -19.32
C GLN A 142 11.10 18.84 -20.21
N ARG A 143 10.15 18.71 -21.13
CA ARG A 143 9.77 19.79 -22.05
C ARG A 143 9.09 20.95 -21.32
N LEU A 144 8.30 20.68 -20.28
CA LEU A 144 7.72 21.71 -19.42
C LEU A 144 8.80 22.43 -18.59
N LEU A 145 9.79 21.69 -18.07
CA LEU A 145 10.92 22.25 -17.33
C LEU A 145 11.80 23.14 -18.21
N GLU A 146 12.12 22.71 -19.43
CA GLU A 146 12.89 23.50 -20.41
C GLU A 146 12.26 24.86 -20.72
N PHE A 147 10.93 24.98 -20.62
CA PHE A 147 10.21 26.22 -20.86
C PHE A 147 9.77 26.94 -19.57
N SER A 148 10.45 26.68 -18.46
CA SER A 148 10.24 27.35 -17.17
C SER A 148 8.80 27.26 -16.65
N ALA A 149 8.16 26.10 -16.79
CA ALA A 149 6.80 25.88 -16.29
C ALA A 149 6.72 26.06 -14.77
N ILE A 150 7.70 25.58 -14.01
CA ILE A 150 7.73 25.68 -12.54
C ILE A 150 7.71 27.15 -12.09
N GLU A 151 8.57 27.98 -12.68
CA GLU A 151 8.72 29.38 -12.34
C GLU A 151 7.43 30.14 -12.64
N ASN A 152 6.75 29.79 -13.74
CA ASN A 152 5.47 30.38 -14.09
C ASN A 152 4.34 29.96 -13.13
N LEU A 153 4.27 28.67 -12.77
CA LEU A 153 3.27 28.14 -11.84
C LEU A 153 3.45 28.75 -10.44
N ILE A 154 4.69 28.75 -9.91
CA ILE A 154 5.00 29.36 -8.61
C ILE A 154 4.68 30.87 -8.65
N PHE A 155 5.05 31.56 -9.72
CA PHE A 155 4.75 32.98 -9.86
C PHE A 155 3.25 33.26 -9.82
N CYS A 156 2.46 32.51 -10.60
CA CYS A 156 1.00 32.64 -10.60
C CYS A 156 0.41 32.35 -9.22
N PHE A 157 0.87 31.29 -8.54
CA PHE A 157 0.41 30.95 -7.20
C PHE A 157 0.66 32.08 -6.20
N ILE A 158 1.86 32.66 -6.21
CA ILE A 158 2.21 33.79 -5.36
C ILE A 158 1.34 35.03 -5.67
N GLN A 159 1.03 35.30 -6.94
CA GLN A 159 0.20 36.45 -7.33
C GLN A 159 -1.24 36.28 -6.86
N GLU A 160 -1.85 35.12 -7.10
CA GLU A 160 -3.24 34.84 -6.70
C GLU A 160 -3.41 34.86 -5.18
N CYS A 161 -2.42 34.38 -4.43
CA CYS A 161 -2.41 34.48 -2.96
C CYS A 161 -2.23 35.92 -2.45
N LYS A 162 -1.74 36.87 -3.27
CA LYS A 162 -1.59 38.30 -2.90
C LYS A 162 -2.78 39.16 -3.27
N SER A 163 -3.49 38.82 -4.36
CA SER A 163 -4.67 39.56 -4.82
C SER A 163 -5.90 39.31 -3.95
N SER A 164 -5.94 38.18 -3.24
CA SER A 164 -6.93 37.93 -2.19
C SER A 164 -6.60 38.83 -0.99
N ILE A 165 -7.41 39.89 -0.80
CA ILE A 165 -7.29 40.91 0.27
C ILE A 165 -7.40 40.28 1.68
N VAL A 166 -7.77 39.00 1.76
CA VAL A 166 -7.77 38.17 2.97
C VAL A 166 -6.56 37.25 2.91
N TYR A 167 -5.75 37.29 3.97
CA TYR A 167 -4.60 36.40 4.20
C TYR A 167 -4.90 34.95 3.76
N PRO A 168 -3.97 34.23 3.12
CA PRO A 168 -4.21 32.86 2.69
C PRO A 168 -4.59 32.03 3.91
N ASP A 169 -5.85 31.64 3.95
CA ASP A 169 -6.47 30.74 4.91
C ASP A 169 -6.78 29.43 4.18
N MET A 170 -6.83 28.30 4.87
CA MET A 170 -7.17 27.00 4.27
C MET A 170 -8.51 27.05 3.54
N THR A 171 -9.44 27.89 4.02
CA THR A 171 -10.73 28.17 3.41
C THR A 171 -10.64 28.78 2.00
N LEU A 172 -9.56 29.48 1.67
CA LEU A 172 -9.30 30.01 0.32
C LEU A 172 -8.84 28.89 -0.62
N LEU A 173 -7.99 27.98 -0.14
CA LEU A 173 -7.49 26.85 -0.94
C LEU A 173 -8.61 25.84 -1.24
N GLU A 174 -9.48 25.56 -0.27
CA GLU A 174 -10.63 24.65 -0.44
C GLU A 174 -11.66 25.16 -1.46
N LYS A 175 -11.79 26.48 -1.59
CA LYS A 175 -12.78 27.12 -2.48
C LYS A 175 -12.23 27.48 -3.86
N ASP A 176 -10.92 27.43 -4.05
CA ASP A 176 -10.25 27.91 -5.25
C ASP A 176 -9.54 26.76 -5.99
N GLU A 177 -10.26 26.14 -6.92
CA GLU A 177 -9.74 25.09 -7.80
C GLU A 177 -8.47 25.51 -8.55
N TYR A 178 -8.36 26.78 -8.94
CA TYR A 178 -7.21 27.26 -9.71
C TYR A 178 -5.93 27.26 -8.85
N LEU A 179 -6.02 27.72 -7.60
CA LEU A 179 -4.89 27.66 -6.65
C LEU A 179 -4.44 26.21 -6.38
N ILE A 180 -5.39 25.28 -6.26
CA ILE A 180 -5.09 23.85 -6.10
C ILE A 180 -4.33 23.32 -7.32
N LEU A 181 -4.80 23.63 -8.54
CA LEU A 181 -4.18 23.16 -9.78
C LEU A 181 -2.77 23.72 -9.98
N LEU A 182 -2.53 24.99 -9.64
CA LEU A 182 -1.21 25.59 -9.65
C LEU A 182 -0.26 24.85 -8.70
N LEU A 183 -0.68 24.63 -7.46
CA LEU A 183 0.11 23.92 -6.45
C LEU A 183 0.42 22.48 -6.89
N GLN A 184 -0.58 21.78 -7.43
CA GLN A 184 -0.41 20.43 -7.96
C GLN A 184 0.57 20.38 -9.13
N GLY A 185 0.52 21.36 -10.03
CA GLY A 185 1.47 21.48 -11.14
C GLY A 185 2.90 21.69 -10.65
N VAL A 186 3.09 22.57 -9.66
CA VAL A 186 4.41 22.81 -9.04
C VAL A 186 4.94 21.51 -8.42
N ILE A 187 4.12 20.81 -7.63
CA ILE A 187 4.51 19.56 -6.97
C ILE A 187 4.87 18.49 -8.00
N ALA A 188 4.04 18.31 -9.03
CA ALA A 188 4.27 17.31 -10.07
C ALA A 188 5.61 17.53 -10.80
N LEU A 189 5.93 18.78 -11.15
CA LEU A 189 7.16 19.10 -11.87
C LEU A 189 8.40 19.12 -10.98
N ILE A 190 8.32 19.66 -9.75
CA ILE A 190 9.43 19.61 -8.78
C ILE A 190 9.84 18.16 -8.50
N ASN A 191 8.87 17.26 -8.34
CA ASN A 191 9.14 15.85 -8.09
C ASN A 191 9.84 15.13 -9.27
N SER A 192 9.80 15.72 -10.46
CA SER A 192 10.46 15.21 -11.66
C SER A 192 11.83 15.84 -11.96
N CYS A 193 12.24 16.86 -11.20
CA CYS A 193 13.49 17.60 -11.44
C CYS A 193 14.74 16.85 -10.95
N SER A 194 15.84 17.03 -11.68
CA SER A 194 17.20 16.83 -11.17
C SER A 194 17.62 17.96 -10.23
N ILE A 195 18.73 17.78 -9.51
CA ILE A 195 19.25 18.79 -8.59
C ILE A 195 19.75 20.02 -9.38
N GLU A 196 20.39 19.82 -10.53
CA GLU A 196 20.81 20.94 -11.39
C GLU A 196 19.60 21.76 -11.85
N GLN A 197 18.50 21.09 -12.23
CA GLN A 197 17.26 21.75 -12.64
C GLN A 197 16.61 22.57 -11.52
N LEU A 198 16.62 22.07 -10.28
CA LEU A 198 16.09 22.82 -9.14
C LEU A 198 16.95 24.05 -8.81
N GLN A 199 18.26 23.99 -9.02
CA GLN A 199 19.15 25.14 -8.83
C GLN A 199 18.90 26.29 -9.82
N HIS A 200 18.26 26.00 -10.97
CA HIS A 200 17.88 27.03 -11.93
C HIS A 200 16.64 27.84 -11.51
N ILE A 201 15.86 27.35 -10.54
CA ILE A 201 14.71 28.09 -10.01
C ILE A 201 15.22 29.31 -9.24
N PRO A 202 14.76 30.54 -9.54
CA PRO A 202 15.21 31.74 -8.84
C PRO A 202 14.99 31.65 -7.32
N LEU A 203 16.05 31.86 -6.54
CA LEU A 203 16.03 31.80 -5.07
C LEU A 203 14.92 32.67 -4.46
N GLU A 204 14.74 33.90 -4.95
CA GLU A 204 13.68 34.79 -4.47
C GLU A 204 12.27 34.23 -4.65
N LEU A 205 12.05 33.47 -5.72
CA LEU A 205 10.76 32.86 -6.05
C LEU A 205 10.51 31.68 -5.10
N SER A 206 11.51 30.83 -4.90
CA SER A 206 11.49 29.69 -3.98
C SER A 206 11.28 30.11 -2.53
N ASP A 207 11.96 31.17 -2.07
CA ASP A 207 11.83 31.68 -0.71
C ASP A 207 10.41 32.18 -0.42
N LYS A 208 9.86 32.99 -1.34
CA LYS A 208 8.49 33.50 -1.24
C LYS A 208 7.46 32.37 -1.25
N PHE A 209 7.66 31.36 -2.09
CA PHE A 209 6.79 30.20 -2.16
C PHE A 209 6.84 29.36 -0.88
N SER A 210 8.04 29.09 -0.37
CA SER A 210 8.26 28.33 0.85
C SER A 210 7.62 28.99 2.09
N ILE A 211 7.66 30.32 2.18
CA ILE A 211 6.98 31.07 3.25
C ILE A 211 5.46 30.85 3.20
N LEU A 212 4.86 30.86 2.00
CA LEU A 212 3.42 30.61 1.83
C LEU A 212 3.06 29.18 2.18
N LEU A 213 3.80 28.19 1.68
CA LEU A 213 3.57 26.78 2.00
C LEU A 213 3.64 26.50 3.50
N LYS A 214 4.65 27.05 4.20
CA LYS A 214 4.78 26.92 5.66
C LYS A 214 3.57 27.49 6.42
N ARG A 215 2.91 28.52 5.88
CA ARG A 215 1.70 29.11 6.50
C ARG A 215 0.48 28.23 6.26
N ILE A 216 0.26 27.79 5.03
CA ILE A 216 -0.82 26.85 4.67
C ILE A 216 -0.71 25.57 5.51
N TRP A 217 0.50 25.01 5.63
CA TRP A 217 0.78 23.83 6.44
C TRP A 217 0.39 23.99 7.91
N LYS A 218 0.69 25.15 8.52
CA LYS A 218 0.33 25.44 9.91
C LYS A 218 -1.19 25.50 10.16
N GLN A 219 -1.97 25.87 9.14
CA GLN A 219 -3.43 25.97 9.25
C GLN A 219 -4.11 24.61 9.02
N ALA A 220 -3.61 23.79 8.11
CA ALA A 220 -4.16 22.46 7.82
C ALA A 220 -4.14 21.51 9.04
N HIS A 221 -3.14 21.64 9.92
CA HIS A 221 -3.01 20.80 11.12
C HIS A 221 -3.85 21.25 12.33
N PHE A 222 -4.68 22.28 12.21
CA PHE A 222 -5.56 22.76 13.30
C PHE A 222 -7.03 22.31 13.19
N TYR A 223 -7.39 21.48 12.20
CA TYR A 223 -8.73 20.88 12.11
C TYR A 223 -8.76 19.51 12.81
N PRO A 224 -9.66 19.30 13.79
CA PRO A 224 -9.82 18.00 14.43
C PRO A 224 -10.52 17.05 13.47
N GLU A 225 -9.87 15.94 13.13
CA GLU A 225 -10.49 14.83 12.41
C GLU A 225 -11.52 14.15 13.33
N GLU A 226 -12.80 14.47 13.13
CA GLU A 226 -13.92 13.63 13.55
C GLU A 226 -14.24 12.61 12.43
N GLU A 227 -14.22 11.34 12.84
CA GLU A 227 -14.97 10.18 12.33
C GLU A 227 -14.93 9.86 10.82
N PHE A 228 -14.12 8.86 10.44
CA PHE A 228 -14.59 7.52 9.97
C PHE A 228 -13.38 6.72 9.46
N CYS A 229 -12.73 5.98 10.35
CA CYS A 229 -12.01 4.74 10.01
C CYS A 229 -11.79 3.95 11.29
N ILE A 230 -12.09 2.65 11.22
CA ILE A 230 -11.86 1.69 12.30
C ILE A 230 -10.37 1.76 12.68
N LYS A 231 -10.09 2.28 13.87
CA LYS A 231 -8.76 2.18 14.49
C LYS A 231 -8.54 0.73 14.89
N ILE A 232 -7.78 -0.02 14.09
CA ILE A 232 -6.92 -1.05 14.66
C ILE A 232 -5.59 -0.35 14.94
N ALA A 233 -5.49 0.22 16.13
CA ALA A 233 -4.28 0.83 16.65
C ALA A 233 -4.01 0.26 18.05
N SER A 234 -2.74 -0.08 18.31
CA SER A 234 -2.11 -0.41 19.60
C SER A 234 -1.75 -1.89 19.82
N ASP A 235 -0.61 -2.31 19.26
CA ASP A 235 0.66 -2.67 19.95
C ASP A 235 0.71 -3.67 21.12
N GLU A 236 -0.37 -4.33 21.49
CA GLU A 236 -0.31 -5.58 22.23
C GLU A 236 -1.32 -6.52 21.59
N LEU A 237 -0.94 -7.75 21.29
CA LEU A 237 -1.89 -8.80 20.94
C LEU A 237 -2.64 -9.19 22.22
N ASN A 238 -3.50 -8.27 22.69
CA ASN A 238 -4.31 -8.43 23.87
C ASN A 238 -5.32 -9.51 23.54
N ILE A 239 -5.26 -10.60 24.30
CA ILE A 239 -6.16 -11.75 24.17
C ILE A 239 -7.63 -11.32 24.19
N LEU A 240 -7.95 -10.25 24.92
CA LEU A 240 -9.28 -9.66 24.92
C LEU A 240 -9.64 -8.99 23.61
N GLN A 241 -8.70 -8.33 22.94
CA GLN A 241 -8.96 -7.65 21.68
C GLN A 241 -9.20 -8.68 20.58
N VAL A 242 -8.37 -9.72 20.49
CA VAL A 242 -8.57 -10.83 19.54
C VAL A 242 -9.92 -11.52 19.78
N ILE A 243 -10.26 -11.86 21.03
CA ILE A 243 -11.55 -12.50 21.30
C ILE A 243 -12.73 -11.53 21.08
N LYS A 244 -12.58 -10.22 21.37
CA LYS A 244 -13.61 -9.19 21.09
C LYS A 244 -13.84 -9.01 19.60
N ASP A 245 -12.78 -8.97 18.81
CA ASP A 245 -12.83 -8.82 17.35
C ASP A 245 -13.50 -10.04 16.71
N ILE A 246 -13.09 -11.23 17.14
CA ILE A 246 -13.66 -12.51 16.68
C ILE A 246 -15.12 -12.67 17.10
N LYS A 247 -15.52 -12.17 18.29
CA LYS A 247 -16.90 -12.28 18.79
C LYS A 247 -17.92 -11.53 17.92
N ASN A 248 -17.49 -10.45 17.26
CA ASN A 248 -18.39 -9.59 16.47
C ASN A 248 -18.39 -9.93 14.97
N ASN A 249 -17.53 -10.83 14.52
CA ASN A 249 -17.42 -11.26 13.12
C ASN A 249 -18.25 -12.51 12.83
N LEU A 250 -18.40 -12.87 11.56
CA LEU A 250 -19.26 -13.97 11.08
C LEU A 250 -18.99 -15.29 11.84
N GLY A 251 -20.04 -16.01 12.21
CA GLY A 251 -20.01 -17.14 13.14
C GLY A 251 -20.82 -16.83 14.41
N TYR A 252 -21.89 -17.60 14.68
CA TYR A 252 -22.71 -17.43 15.89
C TYR A 252 -21.87 -17.62 17.18
N ARG A 253 -22.47 -17.22 18.33
CA ARG A 253 -21.93 -17.25 19.72
C ARG A 253 -20.80 -18.29 19.95
N ILE A 254 -19.70 -17.85 20.55
CA ILE A 254 -18.59 -18.72 20.97
C ILE A 254 -19.07 -19.70 22.05
N ILE A 255 -18.89 -21.00 21.82
CA ILE A 255 -19.26 -22.08 22.73
C ILE A 255 -18.00 -22.70 23.34
N TYR A 256 -17.95 -22.80 24.68
CA TYR A 256 -16.82 -23.45 25.36
C TYR A 256 -16.81 -24.96 25.08
N HIS A 257 -15.62 -25.56 24.93
CA HIS A 257 -15.32 -26.90 24.36
C HIS A 257 -15.49 -27.07 22.85
N GLN A 258 -16.37 -26.29 22.21
CA GLN A 258 -16.59 -26.39 20.76
C GLN A 258 -15.71 -25.40 19.98
N ASP A 259 -15.78 -24.11 20.35
CA ASP A 259 -15.09 -23.02 19.67
C ASP A 259 -13.89 -22.50 20.46
N ILE A 260 -13.94 -22.57 21.80
CA ILE A 260 -12.86 -22.11 22.68
C ILE A 260 -12.60 -23.13 23.80
N ARG A 261 -11.33 -23.36 24.10
CA ARG A 261 -10.85 -24.13 25.26
C ARG A 261 -9.79 -23.33 25.98
N VAL A 262 -9.82 -23.36 27.32
CA VAL A 262 -8.79 -22.76 28.17
C VAL A 262 -8.18 -23.88 28.99
N VAL A 263 -6.96 -24.28 28.62
CA VAL A 263 -6.36 -25.56 29.02
C VAL A 263 -4.91 -25.40 29.43
N LYS A 264 -4.48 -26.18 30.42
CA LYS A 264 -3.11 -26.25 30.88
C LYS A 264 -2.74 -27.71 31.06
N THR A 265 -1.49 -28.06 30.80
CA THR A 265 -0.94 -29.37 31.10
C THR A 265 0.29 -29.17 31.98
N GLU A 266 0.40 -29.92 33.08
CA GLU A 266 1.62 -29.92 33.88
C GLU A 266 2.69 -30.79 33.20
N SER A 267 3.96 -30.37 33.31
CA SER A 267 5.06 -31.02 32.60
C SER A 267 5.19 -32.50 33.01
N GLY A 268 4.90 -33.40 32.06
CA GLY A 268 4.96 -34.85 32.28
C GLY A 268 3.62 -35.51 32.63
N GLU A 269 2.56 -34.73 32.79
CA GLU A 269 1.20 -35.25 32.98
C GLU A 269 0.52 -35.58 31.64
N LYS A 270 -0.41 -36.55 31.69
CA LYS A 270 -1.12 -37.06 30.51
C LYS A 270 -2.50 -36.43 30.29
N GLU A 271 -2.95 -35.59 31.22
CA GLU A 271 -4.30 -35.00 31.21
C GLU A 271 -4.27 -33.48 31.09
N GLU A 272 -5.27 -32.93 30.41
CA GLU A 272 -5.45 -31.49 30.22
C GLU A 272 -6.36 -30.92 31.32
N LEU A 273 -5.86 -29.94 32.08
CA LEU A 273 -6.63 -29.20 33.07
C LEU A 273 -7.41 -28.08 32.36
N HIS A 274 -8.74 -28.17 32.39
CA HIS A 274 -9.62 -27.11 31.88
C HIS A 274 -9.90 -26.05 32.95
N TYR A 275 -9.73 -24.77 32.61
CA TYR A 275 -9.95 -23.66 33.53
C TYR A 275 -11.41 -23.54 33.97
N PHE A 276 -12.33 -23.55 33.01
CA PHE A 276 -13.77 -23.54 33.29
C PHE A 276 -14.23 -24.99 33.52
N GLN A 277 -14.03 -25.51 34.74
CA GLN A 277 -14.58 -26.80 35.14
C GLN A 277 -16.09 -26.71 35.27
N LYS A 278 -16.82 -27.73 34.81
CA LYS A 278 -18.26 -27.87 35.11
C LYS A 278 -18.41 -27.86 36.63
N GLN A 279 -19.22 -26.95 37.17
CA GLN A 279 -19.82 -27.16 38.49
C GLN A 279 -20.62 -28.46 38.39
N SER A 280 -20.03 -29.56 38.85
CA SER A 280 -20.69 -30.83 39.06
C SER A 280 -21.65 -30.68 40.24
N ASN A 281 -22.76 -29.96 40.05
CA ASN A 281 -23.91 -29.91 40.94
C ASN A 281 -25.09 -29.18 40.26
N SER A 282 -25.61 -29.74 39.18
CA SER A 282 -27.06 -29.74 38.91
C SER A 282 -27.34 -30.51 37.62
N SER A 283 -28.19 -31.51 37.76
CA SER A 283 -28.89 -32.13 36.65
C SER A 283 -29.67 -31.07 35.86
N CYS A 284 -29.60 -31.16 34.52
CA CYS A 284 -30.43 -30.46 33.54
C CYS A 284 -30.04 -29.02 33.18
N SER A 285 -29.03 -28.88 32.31
CA SER A 285 -29.13 -27.96 31.16
C SER A 285 -28.45 -28.62 29.95
N LEU A 286 -29.20 -28.75 28.85
CA LEU A 286 -28.75 -29.32 27.57
C LEU A 286 -28.06 -28.27 26.68
N ASP A 287 -27.92 -27.04 27.17
CA ASP A 287 -27.32 -25.95 26.41
C ASP A 287 -25.81 -25.92 26.63
N PRO A 288 -25.00 -25.84 25.56
CA PRO A 288 -23.55 -25.67 25.69
C PRO A 288 -23.25 -24.39 26.49
N PRO A 289 -22.24 -24.39 27.38
CA PRO A 289 -21.85 -23.19 28.11
C PRO A 289 -21.45 -22.09 27.11
N ILE A 290 -22.32 -21.09 26.98
CA ILE A 290 -22.13 -19.94 26.10
C ILE A 290 -21.06 -19.06 26.72
N PHE A 291 -20.01 -18.76 25.95
CA PHE A 291 -18.92 -17.91 26.39
C PHE A 291 -19.41 -16.46 26.53
N SER A 292 -19.49 -15.97 27.76
CA SER A 292 -20.08 -14.67 28.12
C SER A 292 -19.03 -13.54 28.14
N VAL A 293 -19.49 -12.29 28.33
CA VAL A 293 -18.58 -11.13 28.51
C VAL A 293 -17.75 -11.27 29.78
N ASN A 294 -18.29 -11.90 30.83
CA ASN A 294 -17.57 -12.11 32.09
C ASN A 294 -16.46 -13.17 31.95
N ASP A 295 -16.61 -14.11 31.01
CA ASP A 295 -15.61 -15.15 30.77
C ASP A 295 -14.34 -14.62 30.09
N LEU A 296 -14.41 -13.44 29.47
CA LEU A 296 -13.25 -12.74 28.92
C LEU A 296 -12.25 -12.35 30.01
N SER A 297 -12.72 -11.76 31.11
CA SER A 297 -11.87 -11.39 32.24
C SER A 297 -11.28 -12.64 32.93
N ASN A 298 -12.06 -13.73 32.99
CA ASN A 298 -11.59 -15.02 33.49
C ASN A 298 -10.48 -15.62 32.60
N CYS A 299 -10.56 -15.42 31.28
CA CYS A 299 -9.50 -15.82 30.36
C CYS A 299 -8.17 -15.08 30.60
N GLU A 300 -8.20 -13.79 30.95
CA GLU A 300 -6.97 -13.06 31.30
C GLU A 300 -6.31 -13.62 32.56
N ILE A 301 -7.13 -13.93 33.58
CA ILE A 301 -6.67 -14.53 34.83
C ILE A 301 -6.06 -15.90 34.53
N ALA A 302 -6.78 -16.75 33.79
CA ALA A 302 -6.30 -18.06 33.38
C ALA A 302 -4.97 -17.98 32.61
N PHE A 303 -4.85 -17.02 31.68
CA PHE A 303 -3.62 -16.84 30.91
C PHE A 303 -2.44 -16.45 31.80
N LYS A 304 -2.65 -15.56 32.78
CA LYS A 304 -1.62 -15.21 33.78
C LYS A 304 -1.23 -16.39 34.67
N GLU A 305 -2.14 -17.33 34.91
CA GLU A 305 -1.91 -18.57 35.67
C GLU A 305 -1.26 -19.70 34.84
N GLY A 306 -0.94 -19.43 33.57
CA GLY A 306 -0.24 -20.38 32.70
C GLY A 306 -1.15 -21.19 31.78
N TYR A 307 -2.46 -20.92 31.72
CA TYR A 307 -3.37 -21.61 30.81
C TYR A 307 -3.23 -21.12 29.37
N SER A 308 -3.26 -22.06 28.44
CA SER A 308 -3.37 -21.78 27.01
C SER A 308 -4.80 -21.58 26.58
N ILE A 309 -5.01 -20.65 25.65
CA ILE A 309 -6.30 -20.40 25.02
C ILE A 309 -6.24 -20.99 23.60
N ALA A 310 -7.09 -21.97 23.35
CA ALA A 310 -7.22 -22.67 22.08
C ALA A 310 -8.56 -22.30 21.43
N LEU A 311 -8.51 -21.59 20.32
CA LEU A 311 -9.66 -21.22 19.51
C LEU A 311 -9.73 -22.13 18.29
N ARG A 312 -10.90 -22.69 18.02
CA ARG A 312 -11.16 -23.58 16.89
C ARG A 312 -11.97 -22.87 15.82
N GLY A 313 -11.70 -23.19 14.56
CA GLY A 313 -12.53 -22.76 13.45
C GLY A 313 -12.42 -21.25 13.19
N ILE A 314 -11.20 -20.73 13.21
CA ILE A 314 -10.94 -19.31 12.96
C ILE A 314 -11.31 -18.92 11.52
N GLU A 315 -11.23 -19.86 10.58
CA GLU A 315 -11.70 -19.70 9.20
C GLU A 315 -13.18 -19.32 9.10
N PHE A 316 -14.00 -19.64 10.10
CA PHE A 316 -15.39 -19.21 10.11
C PHE A 316 -15.57 -17.75 10.54
N ARG A 317 -14.55 -17.15 11.17
CA ARG A 317 -14.62 -15.88 11.90
C ARG A 317 -13.69 -14.79 11.36
N ASP A 318 -12.75 -15.16 10.49
CA ASP A 318 -11.88 -14.23 9.78
C ASP A 318 -11.84 -14.57 8.28
N GLN A 319 -12.17 -13.59 7.45
CA GLN A 319 -12.28 -13.76 6.01
C GLN A 319 -10.93 -14.05 5.32
N ASN A 320 -9.82 -13.54 5.87
CA ASN A 320 -8.49 -13.77 5.31
C ASN A 320 -8.04 -15.21 5.60
N ILE A 321 -8.28 -15.68 6.81
CA ILE A 321 -7.99 -17.05 7.24
C ILE A 321 -8.88 -18.03 6.48
N ALA A 322 -10.16 -17.68 6.23
CA ALA A 322 -11.04 -18.46 5.34
C ALA A 322 -10.43 -18.61 3.94
N ALA A 323 -9.97 -17.51 3.32
CA ALA A 323 -9.37 -17.55 1.99
C ALA A 323 -8.06 -18.38 1.94
N ILE A 324 -7.27 -18.37 3.01
CA ILE A 324 -6.07 -19.20 3.13
C ILE A 324 -6.46 -20.68 3.26
N ALA A 325 -7.42 -21.00 4.12
CA ALA A 325 -7.93 -22.34 4.32
C ALA A 325 -8.51 -22.93 3.02
N ASP A 326 -9.32 -22.15 2.29
CA ASP A 326 -9.87 -22.54 0.98
C ASP A 326 -8.77 -22.76 -0.07
N GLY A 327 -7.77 -21.89 -0.10
CA GLY A 327 -6.60 -22.03 -0.98
C GLY A 327 -5.83 -23.32 -0.70
N LEU A 328 -5.55 -23.61 0.57
CA LEU A 328 -4.86 -24.84 0.99
C LEU A 328 -5.72 -26.09 0.70
N ALA A 329 -7.03 -26.03 0.95
CA ALA A 329 -7.96 -27.11 0.64
C ALA A 329 -7.93 -27.45 -0.85
N SER A 330 -7.96 -26.41 -1.70
CA SER A 330 -7.85 -26.55 -3.16
C SER A 330 -6.51 -27.15 -3.60
N ILE A 331 -5.38 -26.64 -3.08
CA ILE A 331 -4.03 -27.12 -3.42
C ILE A 331 -3.85 -28.60 -3.06
N PHE A 332 -4.34 -29.01 -1.88
CA PHE A 332 -4.19 -30.38 -1.39
C PHE A 332 -5.35 -31.32 -1.78
N GLY A 333 -6.31 -30.84 -2.57
CA GLY A 333 -7.50 -31.59 -2.97
C GLY A 333 -8.34 -32.09 -1.78
N GLN A 334 -8.31 -31.36 -0.66
CA GLN A 334 -9.09 -31.69 0.53
C GLN A 334 -10.46 -31.03 0.49
N PRO A 335 -11.51 -31.64 1.08
CA PRO A 335 -12.85 -31.07 1.12
C PRO A 335 -12.92 -29.77 1.95
N SER A 336 -12.05 -29.64 2.95
CA SER A 336 -11.90 -28.43 3.77
C SER A 336 -10.55 -28.46 4.50
N VAL A 337 -10.13 -27.29 4.96
CA VAL A 337 -9.02 -27.11 5.92
C VAL A 337 -9.58 -26.35 7.11
N GLY A 338 -9.37 -26.87 8.31
CA GLY A 338 -9.71 -26.17 9.56
C GLY A 338 -8.52 -25.40 10.10
N VAL A 339 -8.76 -24.25 10.73
CA VAL A 339 -7.73 -23.41 11.32
C VAL A 339 -8.00 -23.22 12.81
N ASN A 340 -7.03 -23.62 13.62
CA ASN A 340 -7.04 -23.45 15.06
C ASN A 340 -5.94 -22.47 15.48
N MET A 341 -6.22 -21.65 16.49
CA MET A 341 -5.27 -20.71 17.06
C MET A 341 -4.97 -21.08 18.51
N TYR A 342 -3.69 -21.10 18.88
CA TYR A 342 -3.21 -21.48 20.20
C TYR A 342 -2.35 -20.37 20.80
N MET A 343 -2.84 -19.74 21.85
CA MET A 343 -2.10 -18.75 22.63
C MET A 343 -1.64 -19.42 23.92
N THR A 344 -0.33 -19.45 24.16
CA THR A 344 0.26 -20.12 25.34
C THR A 344 1.20 -19.14 26.04
N PRO A 345 0.99 -18.84 27.33
CA PRO A 345 1.85 -17.94 28.08
C PRO A 345 3.26 -18.53 28.26
N SER A 346 4.20 -17.71 28.72
CA SER A 346 5.57 -18.12 28.98
C SER A 346 5.66 -19.20 30.07
N ASN A 347 6.62 -20.12 29.97
CA ASN A 347 6.80 -21.26 30.89
C ASN A 347 5.58 -22.16 31.06
N SER A 348 4.79 -22.35 29.99
CA SER A 348 3.63 -23.22 30.09
C SER A 348 3.44 -24.12 28.88
N GLN A 349 2.65 -25.15 29.12
CA GLN A 349 2.21 -26.13 28.14
C GLN A 349 0.69 -26.17 28.16
N GLY A 350 0.08 -26.04 26.99
CA GLY A 350 -1.37 -26.09 26.85
C GLY A 350 -1.90 -27.51 26.81
N LEU A 351 -1.49 -28.25 25.78
CA LEU A 351 -1.96 -29.60 25.49
C LEU A 351 -0.92 -30.65 25.91
N ALA A 352 -1.40 -31.80 26.37
CA ALA A 352 -0.57 -32.96 26.63
C ALA A 352 -0.02 -33.54 25.31
N ARG A 353 0.97 -34.44 25.38
CA ARG A 353 1.46 -35.14 24.20
C ARG A 353 0.32 -35.91 23.54
N HIS A 354 0.06 -35.61 22.27
CA HIS A 354 -1.04 -36.23 21.52
C HIS A 354 -0.64 -36.47 20.07
N SER A 355 -1.47 -37.23 19.36
CA SER A 355 -1.37 -37.41 17.91
C SER A 355 -2.70 -37.04 17.29
N ASP A 356 -2.65 -36.30 16.18
CA ASP A 356 -3.84 -35.96 15.41
C ASP A 356 -4.16 -37.03 14.36
N ASP A 357 -5.44 -37.16 14.05
CA ASP A 357 -5.94 -37.97 12.94
C ASP A 357 -5.82 -37.28 11.56
N HIS A 358 -5.32 -36.05 11.55
CA HIS A 358 -5.11 -35.21 10.38
C HIS A 358 -3.67 -34.66 10.34
N CYS A 359 -3.26 -34.17 9.17
CA CYS A 359 -1.97 -33.52 9.01
C CYS A 359 -2.07 -32.06 9.49
N VAL A 360 -1.02 -31.55 10.13
CA VAL A 360 -1.01 -30.21 10.71
C VAL A 360 0.11 -29.39 10.07
N PHE A 361 -0.23 -28.17 9.67
CA PHE A 361 0.75 -27.11 9.40
C PHE A 361 0.69 -26.12 10.56
N VAL A 362 1.78 -26.03 11.31
CA VAL A 362 1.94 -25.06 12.40
C VAL A 362 2.65 -23.84 11.82
N CYS A 363 1.98 -22.69 11.84
CA CYS A 363 2.59 -21.41 11.50
C CYS A 363 2.81 -20.61 12.80
N GLN A 364 4.06 -20.32 13.14
CA GLN A 364 4.37 -19.56 14.35
C GLN A 364 4.18 -18.07 14.08
N ILE A 365 3.09 -17.50 14.63
CA ILE A 365 2.69 -16.11 14.38
C ILE A 365 3.45 -15.11 15.27
N MET A 366 3.59 -15.43 16.56
CA MET A 366 4.20 -14.54 17.55
C MET A 366 4.96 -15.35 18.61
N GLY A 367 6.11 -14.85 19.05
CA GLY A 367 6.97 -15.48 20.05
C GLY A 367 7.65 -16.76 19.56
N ALA A 368 8.14 -17.55 20.53
CA ALA A 368 8.81 -18.82 20.26
C ALA A 368 8.18 -19.97 21.04
N LYS A 369 8.11 -21.15 20.41
CA LYS A 369 7.60 -22.36 21.05
C LYS A 369 8.50 -23.55 20.72
N ARG A 370 8.86 -24.32 21.75
CA ARG A 370 9.66 -25.54 21.63
C ARG A 370 8.73 -26.70 21.32
N TRP A 371 8.91 -27.32 20.16
CA TRP A 371 8.15 -28.46 19.67
C TRP A 371 8.99 -29.72 19.73
N LYS A 372 8.39 -30.81 20.22
CA LYS A 372 8.95 -32.15 20.09
C LYS A 372 8.00 -32.97 19.25
N VAL A 373 8.51 -33.54 18.16
CA VAL A 373 7.78 -34.43 17.27
C VAL A 373 8.45 -35.80 17.33
N PHE A 374 7.68 -36.80 17.73
CA PHE A 374 8.16 -38.15 17.89
C PHE A 374 7.87 -38.96 16.64
N ARG A 375 8.82 -39.82 16.28
CA ARG A 375 8.56 -40.83 15.25
C ARG A 375 7.47 -41.77 15.74
N ARG A 376 6.54 -42.09 14.86
CA ARG A 376 5.47 -43.02 15.18
C ARG A 376 6.01 -44.46 15.35
N PRO A 377 5.52 -45.25 16.32
CA PRO A 377 5.93 -46.65 16.49
C PRO A 377 5.47 -47.55 15.33
N ASP A 378 4.29 -47.28 14.78
CA ASP A 378 3.61 -48.12 13.77
C ASP A 378 3.46 -47.45 12.41
N PHE A 379 3.58 -48.25 11.33
CA PHE A 379 3.43 -47.80 9.93
C PHE A 379 1.95 -47.60 9.47
N LYS A 380 0.94 -47.83 10.34
CA LYS A 380 -0.49 -47.78 9.97
C LYS A 380 -1.15 -46.44 10.33
N LEU A 381 -1.38 -45.54 9.38
CA LEU A 381 -1.98 -44.19 9.60
C LEU A 381 -3.27 -44.21 10.46
N PRO A 382 -3.47 -43.28 11.42
CA PRO A 382 -4.65 -43.28 12.29
C PRO A 382 -5.91 -43.04 11.48
N ARG A 383 -7.03 -43.63 11.89
CA ARG A 383 -8.34 -43.33 11.32
C ARG A 383 -8.93 -42.06 11.94
N LEU A 384 -9.75 -41.38 11.15
CA LEU A 384 -10.55 -40.24 11.62
C LEU A 384 -11.39 -40.68 12.83
N TYR A 385 -11.29 -39.96 13.95
CA TYR A 385 -11.94 -40.29 15.23
C TYR A 385 -11.47 -41.56 15.97
N GLU A 386 -10.30 -42.11 15.64
CA GLU A 386 -9.70 -43.20 16.42
C GLU A 386 -9.23 -42.68 17.78
N SER A 387 -9.67 -43.28 18.89
CA SER A 387 -9.31 -42.81 20.22
C SER A 387 -7.81 -43.00 20.48
N CYS A 388 -7.17 -41.94 20.96
CA CYS A 388 -5.75 -41.91 21.34
C CYS A 388 -5.41 -42.86 22.52
N ASP A 389 -6.42 -43.56 23.07
CA ASP A 389 -6.25 -44.59 24.10
C ASP A 389 -5.36 -45.74 23.64
N SER A 390 -5.24 -45.99 22.34
CA SER A 390 -4.39 -47.05 21.78
C SER A 390 -2.88 -46.77 21.85
N LEU A 391 -2.46 -45.55 22.22
CA LEU A 391 -1.07 -45.26 22.61
C LEU A 391 -0.80 -45.55 24.10
N ARG A 392 -1.84 -45.75 24.92
CA ARG A 392 -1.68 -46.06 26.36
C ARG A 392 -1.08 -47.44 26.59
N ASP A 393 -1.32 -48.38 25.69
CA ASP A 393 -0.88 -49.79 25.81
C ASP A 393 0.55 -50.04 25.29
N LEU A 394 1.17 -49.06 24.61
CA LEU A 394 2.51 -49.21 24.02
C LEU A 394 3.65 -48.69 24.91
N GLU A 395 3.35 -47.99 26.02
CA GLU A 395 4.35 -47.47 26.97
C GLU A 395 4.66 -48.42 28.14
N GLU A 396 3.93 -49.52 28.32
CA GLU A 396 4.26 -50.52 29.37
C GLU A 396 5.55 -51.29 29.07
N ASP A 397 6.02 -51.28 27.82
CA ASP A 397 7.31 -51.83 27.46
C ASP A 397 8.41 -50.79 27.68
N LYS A 398 8.95 -50.74 28.90
CA LYS A 398 10.06 -49.85 29.37
C LYS A 398 11.36 -49.99 28.55
N SER A 399 11.37 -50.76 27.47
CA SER A 399 12.47 -50.99 26.55
C SER A 399 12.33 -50.26 25.20
N ALA A 400 11.12 -49.81 24.83
CA ALA A 400 10.89 -49.07 23.59
C ALA A 400 11.25 -47.59 23.77
N LYS A 401 12.55 -47.27 23.72
CA LYS A 401 12.98 -45.90 23.42
C LYS A 401 12.25 -45.47 22.14
N PHE A 402 11.44 -44.42 22.20
CA PHE A 402 10.97 -43.72 21.01
C PHE A 402 12.21 -43.18 20.27
N ASP A 403 12.78 -44.01 19.39
CA ASP A 403 13.98 -43.69 18.65
C ASP A 403 13.61 -42.69 17.56
N GLY A 404 14.11 -41.46 17.68
CA GLY A 404 13.86 -40.36 16.73
C GLY A 404 12.87 -39.30 17.20
N CYS A 405 13.06 -38.74 18.39
CA CYS A 405 12.48 -37.43 18.75
C CYS A 405 13.21 -36.32 17.98
N GLN A 406 12.47 -35.56 17.19
CA GLN A 406 12.97 -34.32 16.59
C GLN A 406 12.46 -33.15 17.42
N GLU A 407 13.40 -32.33 17.90
CA GLU A 407 13.10 -31.14 18.67
C GLU A 407 13.39 -29.89 17.83
N PHE A 408 12.42 -28.99 17.81
CA PHE A 408 12.47 -27.74 17.07
C PHE A 408 12.11 -26.58 17.99
N VAL A 409 12.70 -25.41 17.76
CA VAL A 409 12.20 -24.17 18.34
C VAL A 409 11.68 -23.35 17.18
N LEU A 410 10.36 -23.25 17.07
CA LEU A 410 9.73 -22.41 16.07
C LEU A 410 9.74 -20.97 16.57
N LYS A 411 10.21 -20.06 15.70
CA LYS A 411 10.16 -18.61 15.86
C LYS A 411 9.17 -18.02 14.86
N GLU A 412 8.85 -16.75 15.03
CA GLU A 412 7.92 -16.04 14.15
C GLU A 412 8.27 -16.22 12.66
N GLY A 413 7.27 -16.60 11.87
CA GLY A 413 7.40 -16.90 10.44
C GLY A 413 7.78 -18.36 10.12
N ASP A 414 8.26 -19.14 11.09
CA ASP A 414 8.57 -20.55 10.87
C ASP A 414 7.30 -21.37 10.65
N VAL A 415 7.41 -22.36 9.75
CA VAL A 415 6.36 -23.34 9.47
C VAL A 415 6.86 -24.74 9.77
N LEU A 416 6.09 -25.49 10.56
CA LEU A 416 6.33 -26.91 10.83
C LEU A 416 5.18 -27.75 10.28
N TYR A 417 5.52 -28.71 9.44
CA TYR A 417 4.57 -29.73 8.98
C TYR A 417 4.68 -30.98 9.86
N ILE A 418 3.55 -31.39 10.44
CA ILE A 418 3.42 -32.62 11.23
C ILE A 418 2.50 -33.59 10.47
N PRO A 419 3.02 -34.72 9.98
CA PRO A 419 2.20 -35.76 9.37
C PRO A 419 1.19 -36.33 10.37
N ARG A 420 0.01 -36.73 9.88
CA ARG A 420 -1.03 -37.37 10.72
C ARG A 420 -0.48 -38.59 11.48
N GLY A 421 -0.80 -38.69 12.76
CA GLY A 421 -0.38 -39.78 13.64
C GLY A 421 1.03 -39.66 14.24
N CYS A 422 1.77 -38.58 13.98
CA CYS A 422 3.02 -38.30 14.67
C CYS A 422 2.74 -37.70 16.05
N PRO A 423 3.14 -38.36 17.17
CA PRO A 423 2.97 -37.78 18.49
C PRO A 423 3.78 -36.49 18.62
N HIS A 424 3.20 -35.46 19.21
CA HIS A 424 3.87 -34.18 19.39
C HIS A 424 3.42 -33.47 20.65
N GLU A 425 4.28 -32.58 21.14
CA GLU A 425 4.02 -31.69 22.27
C GLU A 425 4.74 -30.36 22.04
N ALA A 426 4.19 -29.29 22.64
CA ALA A 426 4.70 -27.94 22.46
C ALA A 426 4.71 -27.17 23.79
N VAL A 427 5.86 -26.60 24.14
CA VAL A 427 6.09 -25.88 25.40
C VAL A 427 6.66 -24.50 25.10
N THR A 428 6.14 -23.48 25.78
CA THR A 428 6.74 -22.14 25.77
C THR A 428 7.75 -22.08 26.92
N ASP A 429 9.05 -21.89 26.67
CA ASP A 429 10.12 -21.97 27.68
C ASP A 429 10.87 -20.62 27.85
N ASN A 430 11.05 -20.17 29.09
CA ASN A 430 11.82 -18.97 29.44
C ASN A 430 13.33 -19.12 29.22
N MET A 431 13.90 -20.33 29.16
CA MET A 431 15.35 -20.47 28.91
C MET A 431 15.72 -20.09 27.46
N LEU A 432 14.71 -19.85 26.61
CA LEU A 432 14.86 -19.27 25.28
C LEU A 432 14.62 -17.74 25.27
N GLN A 433 14.33 -17.12 26.44
CA GLN A 433 14.13 -15.67 26.62
C GLN A 433 15.39 -14.83 26.55
N PHE A 434 16.58 -15.43 26.40
CA PHE A 434 17.76 -14.65 26.01
C PHE A 434 17.68 -14.10 24.58
N ASN A 435 16.64 -14.46 23.80
CA ASN A 435 16.33 -13.86 22.50
C ASN A 435 14.83 -13.52 22.31
N SER A 436 14.03 -13.49 23.38
CA SER A 436 12.57 -13.29 23.28
C SER A 436 12.00 -12.20 24.21
N VAL A 437 12.75 -11.13 24.45
CA VAL A 437 12.09 -9.84 24.69
C VAL A 437 11.73 -9.30 23.32
N ALA A 438 10.48 -9.49 22.90
CA ALA A 438 9.67 -8.78 21.88
C ALA A 438 10.29 -8.30 20.55
N CYS A 439 11.59 -8.47 20.29
CA CYS A 439 12.30 -7.95 19.16
C CYS A 439 13.59 -8.75 18.99
N SER A 440 13.64 -9.63 17.98
CA SER A 440 14.91 -10.27 17.63
C SER A 440 15.95 -9.18 17.31
N PRO A 441 17.24 -9.36 17.64
CA PRO A 441 18.29 -8.37 17.29
C PRO A 441 18.28 -8.02 15.80
N HIS A 442 17.83 -8.97 14.96
CA HIS A 442 17.61 -8.80 13.54
C HIS A 442 16.45 -7.83 13.22
N LEU A 443 15.28 -8.01 13.84
CA LEU A 443 14.11 -7.14 13.66
C LEU A 443 14.38 -5.72 14.19
N ALA A 444 15.06 -5.62 15.34
CA ALA A 444 15.52 -4.34 15.89
C ALA A 444 16.46 -3.64 14.90
N SER A 445 17.38 -4.39 14.30
CA SER A 445 18.31 -3.88 13.30
C SER A 445 17.61 -3.42 12.02
N LEU A 446 16.52 -4.06 11.62
CA LEU A 446 15.70 -3.61 10.47
C LEU A 446 15.01 -2.27 10.77
N MET A 447 14.42 -2.11 11.96
CA MET A 447 13.83 -0.83 12.40
C MET A 447 14.89 0.27 12.43
N LEU A 448 16.03 -0.01 13.07
CA LEU A 448 17.15 0.92 13.13
C LEU A 448 17.65 1.27 11.73
N LEU A 449 17.69 0.32 10.79
CA LEU A 449 18.13 0.61 9.42
C LEU A 449 17.17 1.58 8.71
N HIS A 450 15.86 1.46 8.91
CA HIS A 450 14.90 2.43 8.38
C HIS A 450 15.07 3.83 8.98
N ILE A 451 15.24 3.93 10.31
CA ILE A 451 15.51 5.20 10.99
C ILE A 451 16.84 5.80 10.49
N ALA A 452 17.87 4.97 10.30
CA ALA A 452 19.16 5.40 9.79
C ALA A 452 19.06 5.95 8.36
N ILE A 453 18.19 5.37 7.53
CA ILE A 453 17.91 5.86 6.17
C ILE A 453 17.15 7.19 6.21
N GLU A 454 16.19 7.35 7.12
CA GLU A 454 15.48 8.61 7.32
C GLU A 454 16.44 9.76 7.69
N LEU A 455 17.41 9.49 8.56
CA LEU A 455 18.44 10.47 8.97
C LEU A 455 19.29 10.98 7.80
N ILE A 456 19.42 10.23 6.71
CA ILE A 456 20.14 10.67 5.51
C ILE A 456 19.30 11.69 4.70
N GLY A 457 17.98 11.53 4.68
CA GLY A 457 17.05 12.31 3.87
C GLY A 457 17.21 13.84 3.97
N PRO A 458 17.37 14.44 5.16
CA PRO A 458 17.63 15.87 5.31
C PRO A 458 18.87 16.37 4.55
N HIS A 459 19.91 15.52 4.47
CA HIS A 459 21.24 15.87 3.97
C HIS A 459 21.47 15.42 2.52
N ASP A 460 20.80 14.37 2.04
CA ASP A 460 20.86 13.92 0.65
C ASP A 460 19.49 13.99 -0.04
N LEU A 461 19.38 14.93 -0.99
CA LEU A 461 18.17 15.15 -1.78
C LEU A 461 17.72 13.90 -2.58
N ARG A 462 18.61 12.95 -2.87
CA ARG A 462 18.26 11.73 -3.62
C ARG A 462 17.38 10.77 -2.82
N PHE A 463 17.52 10.74 -1.50
CA PHE A 463 16.65 9.95 -0.61
C PHE A 463 15.25 10.58 -0.47
N ARG A 464 15.08 11.84 -0.87
CA ARG A 464 13.80 12.56 -0.88
C ARG A 464 13.11 12.55 -2.24
N LYS A 465 13.74 12.00 -3.28
CA LYS A 465 13.12 11.89 -4.61
C LYS A 465 11.94 10.92 -4.52
N ALA A 466 10.79 11.31 -5.06
CA ALA A 466 9.65 10.43 -5.15
C ALA A 466 10.03 9.15 -5.92
N CYS A 467 9.67 7.99 -5.39
CA CYS A 467 9.81 6.69 -6.07
C CYS A 467 8.80 6.58 -7.22
N LEU A 468 8.92 7.45 -8.22
CA LEU A 468 8.17 7.36 -9.46
C LEU A 468 9.09 6.70 -10.47
N VAL A 469 9.15 5.36 -10.40
CA VAL A 469 9.69 4.57 -11.50
C VAL A 469 9.03 5.07 -12.78
N GLY A 470 9.86 5.50 -13.72
CA GLY A 470 9.44 6.15 -14.95
C GLY A 470 8.24 5.43 -15.56
N ALA A 471 7.28 6.23 -16.01
CA ALA A 471 6.15 5.82 -16.82
C ALA A 471 6.54 4.68 -17.79
N MET A 472 6.02 3.46 -17.57
CA MET A 472 6.20 2.31 -18.47
C MET A 472 5.12 2.27 -19.57
N PRO A 473 5.32 1.58 -20.72
CA PRO A 473 6.56 1.13 -21.40
C PRO A 473 6.65 1.64 -22.87
N LEU A 474 7.84 1.71 -23.51
CA LEU A 474 7.99 1.54 -24.98
C LEU A 474 9.44 1.28 -25.46
N SER A 475 9.52 0.47 -26.53
CA SER A 475 10.64 0.09 -27.43
C SER A 475 11.95 -0.47 -26.83
N SER A 476 12.64 -1.33 -27.59
CA SER A 476 13.84 -2.05 -27.12
C SER A 476 15.10 -1.19 -26.99
N GLU A 477 15.15 -0.01 -27.62
CA GLU A 477 16.33 0.87 -27.62
C GLU A 477 16.31 1.88 -26.44
N THR A 478 15.13 2.23 -25.92
CA THR A 478 14.97 3.17 -24.78
C THR A 478 15.04 2.47 -23.41
N ARG A 479 15.05 1.13 -23.38
CA ARG A 479 15.18 0.33 -22.15
C ARG A 479 16.52 0.53 -21.46
N ASP A 480 17.58 0.76 -22.22
CA ASP A 480 18.93 0.72 -21.69
C ASP A 480 19.21 1.95 -20.81
N TRP A 481 19.01 3.18 -21.30
CA TRP A 481 19.36 4.38 -20.52
C TRP A 481 18.54 4.58 -19.23
N LEU A 482 17.21 4.37 -19.26
CA LEU A 482 16.36 4.57 -18.08
C LEU A 482 16.64 3.51 -17.01
N CYS A 483 16.82 2.26 -17.44
CA CYS A 483 17.20 1.18 -16.54
C CYS A 483 18.59 1.43 -15.95
N GLU A 484 19.55 1.89 -16.75
CA GLU A 484 20.89 2.23 -16.28
C GLU A 484 20.89 3.41 -15.30
N ASN A 485 20.09 4.45 -15.53
CA ASN A 485 19.97 5.57 -14.60
C ASN A 485 19.31 5.15 -13.26
N GLN A 486 18.30 4.28 -13.31
CA GLN A 486 17.64 3.73 -12.12
C GLN A 486 18.57 2.79 -11.35
N LYS A 487 19.33 1.93 -12.05
CA LYS A 487 20.38 1.09 -11.47
C LYS A 487 21.48 1.94 -10.83
N THR A 488 21.90 3.00 -11.51
CA THR A 488 22.90 3.95 -10.99
C THR A 488 22.38 4.65 -9.73
N THR A 489 21.12 5.08 -9.73
CA THR A 489 20.48 5.71 -8.55
C THR A 489 20.35 4.71 -7.40
N CYS A 490 19.90 3.49 -7.68
CA CYS A 490 19.78 2.42 -6.69
C CYS A 490 21.14 2.07 -6.08
N GLY A 491 22.17 1.86 -6.92
CA GLY A 491 23.54 1.63 -6.50
C GLY A 491 24.10 2.79 -5.67
N TYR A 492 23.80 4.03 -6.05
CA TYR A 492 24.16 5.20 -5.26
C TYR A 492 23.51 5.16 -3.86
N LEU A 493 22.19 4.96 -3.79
CA LEU A 493 21.46 4.88 -2.52
C LEU A 493 22.04 3.79 -1.61
N ILE A 494 22.29 2.60 -2.16
CA ILE A 494 22.90 1.48 -1.43
C ILE A 494 24.30 1.86 -0.92
N SER A 495 25.12 2.48 -1.76
CA SER A 495 26.47 2.91 -1.37
C SER A 495 26.46 3.94 -0.23
N THR A 496 25.51 4.86 -0.26
CA THR A 496 25.33 5.88 0.79
C THR A 496 24.80 5.24 2.08
N VAL A 497 23.90 4.25 2.00
CA VAL A 497 23.46 3.50 3.19
C VAL A 497 24.65 2.77 3.83
N ILE A 498 25.55 2.18 3.03
CA ILE A 498 26.77 1.54 3.56
C ILE A 498 27.63 2.55 4.32
N SER A 499 27.90 3.72 3.74
CA SER A 499 28.86 4.70 4.28
C SER A 499 28.29 5.56 5.41
N GLU A 500 27.03 6.00 5.31
CA GLU A 500 26.46 7.03 6.18
C GLU A 500 25.60 6.48 7.33
N CYS A 501 24.96 5.32 7.19
CA CYS A 501 24.13 4.78 8.27
C CYS A 501 25.00 4.24 9.42
N LYS A 502 25.05 4.97 10.54
CA LYS A 502 25.77 4.59 11.77
C LYS A 502 24.81 4.21 12.88
N PHE A 503 25.18 3.17 13.63
CA PHE A 503 24.40 2.70 14.78
C PHE A 503 24.27 3.80 15.85
N SER A 504 25.37 4.47 16.20
CA SER A 504 25.41 5.54 17.20
C SER A 504 24.39 6.64 16.94
N ASP A 505 24.36 7.14 15.70
CA ASP A 505 23.56 8.30 15.30
C ASP A 505 22.07 7.92 15.29
N THR A 506 21.79 6.70 14.85
CA THR A 506 20.44 6.12 14.82
C THR A 506 19.90 5.87 16.22
N PHE A 507 20.74 5.35 17.12
CA PHE A 507 20.36 5.04 18.50
C PHE A 507 20.07 6.33 19.30
N GLU A 508 20.90 7.36 19.16
CA GLU A 508 20.64 8.66 19.79
C GLU A 508 19.38 9.34 19.25
N HIS A 509 19.11 9.21 17.94
CA HIS A 509 17.87 9.72 17.36
C HIS A 509 16.63 9.00 17.90
N LEU A 510 16.69 7.66 17.97
CA LEU A 510 15.64 6.83 18.56
C LEU A 510 15.36 7.23 20.01
N LYS A 511 16.42 7.41 20.81
CA LYS A 511 16.32 7.88 22.19
C LYS A 511 15.62 9.24 22.28
N ALA A 512 16.05 10.20 21.47
CA ALA A 512 15.46 11.55 21.45
C ALA A 512 13.97 11.52 21.06
N ALA A 513 13.58 10.69 20.07
CA ALA A 513 12.20 10.52 19.66
C ALA A 513 11.30 9.96 20.78
N LEU A 514 11.82 9.01 21.57
CA LEU A 514 11.12 8.41 22.70
C LEU A 514 10.95 9.38 23.88
N GLU A 515 11.92 10.26 24.12
CA GLU A 515 11.87 11.32 25.13
C GLU A 515 10.75 12.33 24.84
N ILE A 516 10.49 12.62 23.56
CA ILE A 516 9.43 13.55 23.12
C ILE A 516 8.12 12.85 22.71
N ASN A 517 8.04 11.53 22.89
CA ASN A 517 6.88 10.69 22.55
C ASN A 517 6.42 10.81 21.08
N VAL A 518 7.39 10.83 20.16
CA VAL A 518 7.17 10.80 18.71
C VAL A 518 7.45 9.39 18.19
N ASP A 519 6.61 8.89 17.28
CA ASP A 519 6.80 7.62 16.59
C ASP A 519 7.87 7.76 15.48
N PRO A 520 9.08 7.18 15.65
CA PRO A 520 10.17 7.31 14.67
C PRO A 520 9.92 6.52 13.38
N LEU A 521 8.86 5.70 13.30
CA LEU A 521 8.51 4.93 12.12
C LEU A 521 7.23 5.43 11.44
N GLU A 522 6.73 6.61 11.83
CA GLU A 522 5.52 7.20 11.24
C GLU A 522 5.62 7.30 9.71
N HIS A 523 6.82 7.60 9.18
CA HIS A 523 7.10 7.70 7.76
C HIS A 523 6.96 6.38 6.99
N LEU A 524 6.88 5.22 7.66
CA LEU A 524 6.72 3.89 7.05
C LEU A 524 5.27 3.40 7.02
N ARG A 525 4.32 4.15 7.60
CA ARG A 525 2.91 3.71 7.70
C ARG A 525 2.27 3.41 6.35
N TRP A 526 2.73 4.05 5.28
CA TRP A 526 2.25 3.82 3.90
C TRP A 526 2.56 2.41 3.37
N ILE A 527 3.56 1.71 3.92
CA ILE A 527 3.92 0.34 3.51
C ILE A 527 2.75 -0.61 3.78
N LYS A 528 1.99 -0.41 4.86
CA LYS A 528 0.79 -1.20 5.18
C LYS A 528 -0.25 -1.15 4.05
N CYS A 529 -0.36 0.00 3.37
CA CYS A 529 -1.27 0.18 2.23
C CYS A 529 -0.84 -0.59 0.96
N LEU A 530 0.40 -1.09 0.89
CA LEU A 530 0.82 -2.00 -0.18
C LEU A 530 0.32 -3.42 0.03
N GLU A 531 0.12 -3.84 1.28
CA GLU A 531 -0.22 -5.21 1.66
C GLU A 531 -1.71 -5.54 1.52
N GLU A 532 -2.59 -4.52 1.44
CA GLU A 532 -4.04 -4.67 1.61
C GLU A 532 -4.87 -4.96 0.33
N GLU A 533 -4.33 -4.81 -0.90
CA GLU A 533 -5.18 -4.80 -2.13
C GLU A 533 -4.78 -5.69 -3.32
N GLU A 534 -3.64 -6.39 -3.35
CA GLU A 534 -3.26 -7.20 -4.52
C GLU A 534 -3.02 -8.69 -4.22
N GLU A 535 -3.50 -9.55 -5.14
CA GLU A 535 -3.01 -10.91 -5.40
C GLU A 535 -1.54 -10.87 -5.85
N ILE A 536 -0.66 -10.32 -5.02
CA ILE A 536 0.76 -10.60 -5.11
C ILE A 536 0.90 -12.07 -4.73
N ASP A 537 1.59 -12.82 -5.58
CA ASP A 537 1.98 -14.22 -5.35
C ASP A 537 2.34 -14.39 -3.87
N ARG A 538 1.46 -15.06 -3.11
CA ARG A 538 1.40 -15.02 -1.64
C ARG A 538 2.57 -15.76 -0.96
N SER A 539 3.67 -15.97 -1.67
CA SER A 539 4.88 -16.59 -1.14
C SER A 539 5.86 -15.60 -0.52
N GLU A 540 5.74 -14.28 -0.78
CA GLU A 540 6.77 -13.29 -0.37
C GLU A 540 6.25 -11.98 0.25
N SER A 541 4.98 -11.88 0.65
CA SER A 541 4.50 -10.70 1.38
C SER A 541 4.93 -10.75 2.85
N LEU A 542 6.03 -10.09 3.18
CA LEU A 542 6.46 -9.82 4.56
C LEU A 542 5.42 -8.91 5.24
N ARG A 543 4.45 -9.49 5.96
CA ARG A 543 3.67 -8.74 6.96
C ARG A 543 4.61 -8.38 8.11
N ILE A 544 5.31 -7.26 8.03
CA ILE A 544 6.21 -6.83 9.10
C ILE A 544 5.37 -6.13 10.17
N SER A 545 4.97 -6.88 11.19
CA SER A 545 4.49 -6.28 12.44
C SER A 545 5.70 -5.74 13.18
N TRP A 546 5.89 -4.42 13.14
CA TRP A 546 6.95 -3.76 13.90
C TRP A 546 6.62 -3.84 15.41
N PRO A 547 7.55 -4.28 16.27
CA PRO A 547 7.39 -4.24 17.72
C PRO A 547 7.29 -2.80 18.25
N ASP A 548 6.75 -2.63 19.47
CA ASP A 548 6.76 -1.33 20.15
C ASP A 548 8.20 -0.80 20.24
N VAL A 549 8.38 0.40 19.71
CA VAL A 549 9.66 1.13 19.66
C VAL A 549 10.28 1.28 21.05
N ARG A 550 9.47 1.40 22.12
CA ARG A 550 9.94 1.46 23.51
C ARG A 550 10.55 0.14 23.97
N ASP A 551 9.88 -0.97 23.66
CA ASP A 551 10.39 -2.31 24.00
C ASP A 551 11.69 -2.61 23.26
N VAL A 552 11.79 -2.20 21.99
CA VAL A 552 13.02 -2.31 21.21
C VAL A 552 14.14 -1.48 21.83
N PHE A 553 13.86 -0.24 22.21
CA PHE A 553 14.85 0.64 22.83
C PHE A 553 15.39 0.09 24.16
N ASP A 554 14.51 -0.47 25.00
CA ASP A 554 14.90 -1.09 26.27
C ASP A 554 15.82 -2.31 26.06
N VAL A 555 15.58 -3.10 25.00
CA VAL A 555 16.42 -4.25 24.63
C VAL A 555 17.78 -3.80 24.10
N LEU A 556 17.79 -2.80 23.20
CA LEU A 556 19.01 -2.23 22.62
C LEU A 556 19.90 -1.60 23.71
N SER A 557 19.29 -0.85 24.63
CA SER A 557 20.00 -0.16 25.72
C SER A 557 20.72 -1.10 26.68
N ARG A 558 20.21 -2.33 26.87
CA ARG A 558 20.81 -3.32 27.78
C ARG A 558 22.02 -4.05 27.17
N ASN A 559 22.13 -4.12 25.84
CA ASN A 559 23.17 -4.88 25.14
C ASN A 559 23.66 -4.14 23.87
N MET A 560 24.23 -2.96 24.04
CA MET A 560 24.64 -2.10 22.92
C MET A 560 25.63 -2.77 21.96
N ASP A 561 26.63 -3.49 22.47
CA ASP A 561 27.67 -4.12 21.63
C ASP A 561 27.06 -5.19 20.70
N ILE A 562 26.11 -5.98 21.20
CA ILE A 562 25.44 -7.04 20.44
C ILE A 562 24.47 -6.42 19.42
N ALA A 563 23.76 -5.37 19.81
CA ALA A 563 22.87 -4.61 18.95
C ALA A 563 23.62 -3.93 17.79
N GLU A 564 24.76 -3.31 18.07
CA GLU A 564 25.60 -2.68 17.07
C GLU A 564 26.15 -3.70 16.08
N ALA A 565 26.64 -4.84 16.59
CA ALA A 565 27.11 -5.93 15.73
C ALA A 565 25.99 -6.48 14.82
N ALA A 566 24.78 -6.66 15.37
CA ALA A 566 23.62 -7.09 14.61
C ALA A 566 23.22 -6.05 13.54
N PHE A 567 23.21 -4.76 13.89
CA PHE A 567 22.90 -3.68 12.97
C PHE A 567 23.89 -3.63 11.80
N VAL A 568 25.19 -3.72 12.09
CA VAL A 568 26.24 -3.75 11.07
C VAL A 568 26.08 -4.97 10.17
N GLN A 569 25.77 -6.14 10.74
CA GLN A 569 25.54 -7.36 9.98
C GLN A 569 24.33 -7.24 9.05
N VAL A 570 23.19 -6.76 9.56
CA VAL A 570 21.96 -6.58 8.76
C VAL A 570 22.17 -5.54 7.67
N LYS A 571 22.76 -4.39 8.00
CA LYS A 571 23.10 -3.35 7.02
C LYS A 571 24.02 -3.90 5.92
N SER A 572 25.12 -4.57 6.30
CA SER A 572 26.08 -5.11 5.33
C SER A 572 25.46 -6.19 4.44
N ARG A 573 24.58 -7.01 5.01
CA ARG A 573 23.87 -8.04 4.27
C ARG A 573 22.88 -7.43 3.28
N PHE A 574 22.02 -6.52 3.75
CA PHE A 574 21.06 -5.80 2.92
C PHE A 574 21.74 -5.15 1.73
N CYS A 575 22.79 -4.35 1.96
CA CYS A 575 23.46 -3.63 0.89
C CYS A 575 24.29 -4.52 -0.07
N ARG A 576 24.54 -5.78 0.28
CA ARG A 576 25.25 -6.74 -0.58
C ARG A 576 24.29 -7.58 -1.42
N GLU A 577 23.13 -7.90 -0.84
CA GLU A 577 22.16 -8.82 -1.44
C GLU A 577 21.11 -8.09 -2.28
N VAL A 578 20.81 -6.82 -1.99
CA VAL A 578 19.76 -6.07 -2.70
C VAL A 578 20.22 -5.60 -4.08
N GLU A 579 19.45 -5.95 -5.10
CA GLU A 579 19.60 -5.46 -6.47
C GLU A 579 18.40 -4.61 -6.89
N PHE A 580 18.58 -3.79 -7.94
CA PHE A 580 17.50 -2.97 -8.48
C PHE A 580 16.32 -3.84 -8.97
N GLU A 581 16.62 -5.02 -9.48
CA GLU A 581 15.69 -6.01 -9.99
C GLU A 581 14.71 -6.50 -8.91
N ASP A 582 15.13 -6.58 -7.65
CA ASP A 582 14.30 -7.00 -6.51
C ASP A 582 13.21 -5.98 -6.18
N VAL A 583 13.55 -4.69 -6.24
CA VAL A 583 12.65 -3.59 -5.86
C VAL A 583 11.79 -3.10 -7.03
N LYS A 584 12.15 -3.46 -8.26
CA LYS A 584 11.48 -3.02 -9.49
C LYS A 584 9.97 -3.31 -9.49
N ARG A 585 9.57 -4.49 -9.00
CA ARG A 585 8.15 -4.87 -8.90
C ARG A 585 7.39 -3.97 -7.94
N TYR A 586 7.93 -3.73 -6.74
CA TYR A 586 7.29 -2.90 -5.73
C TYR A 586 7.11 -1.45 -6.19
N TYR A 587 8.09 -0.92 -6.93
CA TYR A 587 7.95 0.40 -7.52
C TYR A 587 6.85 0.49 -8.58
N GLN A 588 6.62 -0.56 -9.37
CA GLN A 588 5.52 -0.58 -10.35
C GLN A 588 4.16 -0.57 -9.65
N VAL A 589 4.00 -1.36 -8.58
CA VAL A 589 2.78 -1.40 -7.76
C VAL A 589 2.52 -0.03 -7.12
N LEU A 590 3.55 0.59 -6.55
CA LEU A 590 3.45 1.94 -5.96
C LEU A 590 2.99 2.99 -6.98
N LEU A 591 3.57 2.96 -8.18
CA LEU A 591 3.20 3.85 -9.27
C LEU A 591 1.74 3.67 -9.70
N GLU A 592 1.27 2.43 -9.81
CA GLU A 592 -0.10 2.12 -10.19
C GLU A 592 -1.11 2.57 -9.13
N LYS A 593 -0.83 2.30 -7.85
CA LYS A 593 -1.63 2.80 -6.72
C LYS A 593 -1.71 4.31 -6.71
N TYR A 594 -0.57 4.98 -6.86
CA TYR A 594 -0.53 6.44 -6.95
C TYR A 594 -1.40 6.96 -8.10
N ARG A 595 -1.29 6.36 -9.30
CA ARG A 595 -2.13 6.72 -10.46
C ARG A 595 -3.62 6.50 -10.20
N LYS A 596 -3.99 5.37 -9.58
CA LYS A 596 -5.38 5.03 -9.24
C LYS A 596 -5.97 6.06 -8.28
N VAL A 597 -5.28 6.35 -7.17
CA VAL A 597 -5.72 7.35 -6.18
C VAL A 597 -5.80 8.73 -6.81
N ARG A 598 -4.79 9.12 -7.61
CA ARG A 598 -4.79 10.42 -8.28
C ARG A 598 -5.94 10.56 -9.27
N LYS A 599 -6.26 9.50 -10.01
CA LYS A 599 -7.40 9.45 -10.93
C LYS A 599 -8.74 9.50 -10.21
N GLN A 600 -8.89 8.79 -9.10
CA GLN A 600 -10.10 8.83 -8.27
C GLN A 600 -10.32 10.24 -7.71
N TYR A 601 -9.27 10.86 -7.18
CA TYR A 601 -9.31 12.24 -6.72
C TYR A 601 -9.71 13.21 -7.85
N ALA A 602 -9.06 13.12 -9.02
CA ALA A 602 -9.38 13.95 -10.18
C ALA A 602 -10.84 13.77 -10.64
N ASN A 603 -11.33 12.53 -10.69
CA ASN A 603 -12.72 12.23 -11.04
C ASN A 603 -13.71 12.79 -10.00
N GLY A 604 -13.38 12.71 -8.71
CA GLY A 604 -14.18 13.30 -7.63
C GLY A 604 -14.26 14.83 -7.75
N MET A 605 -13.13 15.48 -8.02
CA MET A 605 -13.08 16.93 -8.25
C MET A 605 -13.89 17.34 -9.49
N LEU A 606 -13.78 16.60 -10.59
CA LEU A 606 -14.55 16.84 -11.81
C LEU A 606 -16.07 16.63 -11.59
N ALA A 607 -16.45 15.62 -10.81
CA ALA A 607 -17.85 15.36 -10.47
C ALA A 607 -18.45 16.48 -9.60
N LEU A 608 -17.70 16.95 -8.60
CA LEU A 608 -18.08 18.11 -7.78
C LEU A 608 -18.25 19.37 -8.66
N HIS A 609 -17.32 19.59 -9.59
CA HIS A 609 -17.41 20.73 -10.50
C HIS A 609 -18.61 20.63 -11.48
N SER A 610 -18.99 19.42 -11.91
CA SER A 610 -20.20 19.23 -12.73
C SER A 610 -21.49 19.46 -11.93
N ALA A 611 -21.55 18.99 -10.68
CA ALA A 611 -22.71 19.19 -9.81
C ALA A 611 -22.96 20.68 -9.49
N LEU A 612 -21.88 21.45 -9.30
CA LEU A 612 -21.96 22.90 -9.09
C LEU A 612 -22.41 23.68 -10.33
N ARG A 613 -22.26 23.14 -11.55
CA ARG A 613 -22.82 23.77 -12.77
C ARG A 613 -24.32 23.51 -12.92
N ASP A 614 -24.76 22.29 -12.58
CA ASP A 614 -26.17 21.92 -12.69
C ASP A 614 -27.05 22.68 -11.67
N GLU A 615 -26.53 23.00 -10.48
CA GLU A 615 -27.25 23.85 -9.51
C GLU A 615 -27.44 25.30 -9.99
N HIS A 616 -26.51 25.83 -10.78
CA HIS A 616 -26.64 27.17 -11.35
C HIS A 616 -27.67 27.24 -12.49
N GLU A 617 -27.82 26.19 -13.30
CA GLU A 617 -28.84 26.14 -14.38
C GLU A 617 -30.28 25.97 -13.86
N PHE A 618 -30.49 25.46 -12.65
CA PHE A 618 -31.83 25.42 -12.02
C PHE A 618 -32.20 26.69 -11.23
N SER A 619 -31.26 27.62 -11.05
CA SER A 619 -31.46 28.86 -10.29
C SER A 619 -31.68 30.11 -11.17
N SER A 620 -31.69 29.95 -12.50
CA SER A 620 -32.05 30.97 -13.50
C SER A 620 -33.32 30.58 -14.23
#